data_AF-A0A955BF84-F1
#
_entry.id   AF-A0A955BF84-F1
#
_cell.length_a   1.000
_cell.length_b   1.000
_cell.length_c   1.000
_cell.angle_alpha   90.00
_cell.angle_beta   90.00
_cell.angle_gamma   90.00
#
_symmetry.space_group_name_H-M   'P 1'
#
loop_
_entity.id
_entity.type
_entity.pdbx_description
1 polymer ?
#
loop_
_entity_poly.entity_id
_entity_poly.type
_entity_poly.pdbx_seq_one_letter_code
_entity_poly.pdbx_strand_id
1 'polypeptide(L)'
;MPKPSAADESPSNASQDRKQAALKKRIALLQTYEQEAATQNIARWSPEKVFELNVLLLENRYSNIFQPRSVVQRRTVIGHDQVARFGWLAGALLVFVFVGMWVDANATSMHRYYRTRLVKAFIVPHRNKVESPALSEMNTTDFGAPYHLLSASTGLLLDSAGNEHVSAGQSFAAGQEPEFRSVDSFLFSQCYCGSQLTGYVPTEQYEGWIRGDNNRMDLAEATAISGAAVSPGQVSNRLVAVLMLAMNLRLGQWIPNPSRGAPRTRPNVLALLLSLRRRARDRQYCFVTDGGNSENLGLVQLLRRRCRLIIQIDAGYDPSHEFADLGRAIRTARIHGGVRLVSLNSNTQDFSTASLNLAHESEAWLSEVKAAANLGRCCNSHFFLAKIIYRDQTEGLLVYVKPSFTGTESADLQQYRREHPEFPHQPTSDQFYDRDQVESYRHLGYRIGAALVSALPPARDLWTDKAINTETLCQWFTESADRLQNLRTPITPEPSITADPTVPEPPTAAEKASQVMTQLVAASQSLQGNPWHQGTDDITPPDTGTSRPKPK
;
A
#
# COMPACT_ATOMS: atom_id res chain seq x y z
N MET A 1 26.27 -43.13 4.73
CA MET A 1 25.44 -43.30 5.94
C MET A 1 24.73 -44.64 5.84
N PRO A 2 24.83 -45.52 6.85
CA PRO A 2 24.17 -46.83 6.82
C PRO A 2 22.67 -46.66 7.08
N LYS A 3 21.86 -47.53 6.46
CA LYS A 3 20.41 -47.61 6.68
C LYS A 3 20.11 -47.77 8.18
N PRO A 4 19.13 -47.06 8.75
CA PRO A 4 18.72 -47.33 10.11
C PRO A 4 18.09 -48.71 10.18
N SER A 5 18.59 -49.49 11.15
CA SER A 5 18.05 -50.77 11.61
C SER A 5 16.54 -50.68 11.80
N ALA A 6 15.80 -51.59 11.19
CA ALA A 6 14.38 -51.79 11.45
C ALA A 6 14.22 -52.26 12.90
N ALA A 7 13.80 -51.35 13.78
CA ALA A 7 13.30 -51.71 15.09
C ALA A 7 12.02 -52.52 14.92
N ASP A 8 12.00 -53.74 15.47
CA ASP A 8 10.82 -54.57 15.68
C ASP A 8 9.79 -53.79 16.52
N GLU A 9 8.84 -53.13 15.87
CA GLU A 9 7.62 -52.68 16.52
C GLU A 9 6.70 -53.88 16.71
N SER A 10 6.75 -54.44 17.92
CA SER A 10 5.71 -55.34 18.41
C SER A 10 4.33 -54.64 18.27
N PRO A 11 3.31 -55.31 17.71
CA PRO A 11 2.04 -54.66 17.40
C PRO A 11 1.39 -54.17 18.70
N SER A 12 1.17 -52.85 18.82
CA SER A 12 0.54 -52.23 19.99
C SER A 12 -0.73 -52.96 20.42
N ASN A 13 -0.98 -53.08 21.72
CA ASN A 13 -2.17 -53.74 22.29
C ASN A 13 -3.50 -53.28 21.65
N ALA A 14 -3.57 -52.01 21.22
CA ALA A 14 -4.72 -51.44 20.50
C ALA A 14 -5.03 -52.12 19.14
N SER A 15 -4.03 -52.69 18.47
CA SER A 15 -4.18 -53.45 17.23
C SER A 15 -4.80 -54.83 17.46
N GLN A 16 -4.39 -55.51 18.54
CA GLN A 16 -4.95 -56.82 18.92
C GLN A 16 -6.39 -56.71 19.42
N ASP A 17 -6.70 -55.68 20.22
CA ASP A 17 -8.06 -55.43 20.72
C ASP A 17 -9.05 -55.13 19.58
N ARG A 18 -8.63 -54.33 18.59
CA ARG A 18 -9.46 -54.06 17.38
C ARG A 18 -9.72 -55.32 16.55
N LYS A 19 -8.73 -56.22 16.44
CA LYS A 19 -8.89 -57.50 15.74
C LYS A 19 -9.87 -58.42 16.47
N GLN A 20 -9.79 -58.49 17.80
CA GLN A 20 -10.73 -59.30 18.61
C GLN A 20 -12.17 -58.74 18.57
N ALA A 21 -12.33 -57.41 18.63
CA ALA A 21 -13.65 -56.77 18.52
C ALA A 21 -14.29 -57.01 17.13
N ALA A 22 -13.51 -56.91 16.05
CA ALA A 22 -13.97 -57.20 14.70
C ALA A 22 -14.37 -58.68 14.52
N LEU A 23 -13.62 -59.61 15.12
CA LEU A 23 -13.94 -61.03 15.10
C LEU A 23 -15.26 -61.34 15.84
N LYS A 24 -15.46 -60.76 17.04
CA LYS A 24 -16.72 -60.92 17.79
C LYS A 24 -17.92 -60.42 17.00
N LYS A 25 -17.79 -59.27 16.33
CA LYS A 25 -18.86 -58.70 15.49
C LYS A 25 -19.19 -59.60 14.29
N ARG A 26 -18.18 -60.21 13.65
CA ARG A 26 -18.36 -61.15 12.53
C ARG A 26 -19.10 -62.42 12.96
N ILE A 27 -18.71 -63.00 14.10
CA ILE A 27 -19.34 -64.22 14.64
C ILE A 27 -20.81 -63.97 14.96
N ALA A 28 -21.14 -62.84 15.60
CA ALA A 28 -22.53 -62.47 15.89
C ALA A 28 -23.38 -62.33 14.61
N LEU A 29 -22.79 -61.80 13.54
CA LEU A 29 -23.47 -61.62 12.26
C LEU A 29 -23.69 -62.96 11.53
N LEU A 30 -22.72 -63.88 11.60
CA LEU A 30 -22.88 -65.25 11.09
C LEU A 30 -23.96 -66.02 11.85
N GLN A 31 -24.04 -65.88 13.18
CA GLN A 31 -25.09 -66.49 13.98
C GLN A 31 -26.48 -65.94 13.61
N THR A 32 -26.57 -64.66 13.27
CA THR A 32 -27.82 -64.04 12.80
C THR A 32 -28.24 -64.64 11.44
N TYR A 33 -27.31 -64.76 10.50
CA TYR A 33 -27.58 -65.39 9.20
C TYR A 33 -27.93 -66.88 9.33
N GLU A 34 -27.33 -67.60 10.28
CA GLU A 34 -27.64 -69.00 10.58
C GLU A 34 -29.09 -69.16 11.09
N GLN A 35 -29.52 -68.29 12.01
CA GLN A 35 -30.90 -68.28 12.51
C GLN A 35 -31.92 -67.96 11.41
N GLU A 36 -31.61 -67.00 10.54
CA GLU A 36 -32.47 -66.66 9.40
C GLU A 36 -32.52 -67.76 8.34
N ALA A 37 -31.42 -68.46 8.09
CA ALA A 37 -31.38 -69.60 7.16
C ALA A 37 -32.18 -70.80 7.70
N ALA A 38 -32.29 -70.93 9.02
CA ALA A 38 -33.13 -71.94 9.65
C ALA A 38 -34.64 -71.65 9.51
N THR A 39 -35.03 -70.38 9.32
CA THR A 39 -36.43 -69.96 9.18
C THR A 39 -36.86 -69.69 7.73
N GLN A 40 -35.93 -69.33 6.84
CA GLN A 40 -36.20 -69.06 5.43
C GLN A 40 -35.26 -69.85 4.52
N ASN A 41 -35.82 -70.38 3.43
CA ASN A 41 -35.02 -71.01 2.38
C ASN A 41 -34.06 -69.98 1.75
N ILE A 42 -32.76 -70.25 1.81
CA ILE A 42 -31.67 -69.41 1.30
C ILE A 42 -31.88 -69.07 -0.19
N ALA A 43 -32.56 -69.93 -0.96
CA ALA A 43 -32.90 -69.68 -2.37
C ALA A 43 -33.80 -68.44 -2.59
N ARG A 44 -34.43 -67.90 -1.53
CA ARG A 44 -35.27 -66.70 -1.58
C ARG A 44 -34.52 -65.43 -1.16
N TRP A 45 -33.25 -65.53 -0.78
CA TRP A 45 -32.47 -64.37 -0.37
C TRP A 45 -32.07 -63.53 -1.59
N SER A 46 -31.91 -62.21 -1.38
CA SER A 46 -31.41 -61.34 -2.45
C SER A 46 -29.97 -61.73 -2.82
N PRO A 47 -29.57 -61.56 -4.10
CA PRO A 47 -28.19 -61.84 -4.52
C PRO A 47 -27.13 -61.11 -3.69
N GLU A 48 -27.42 -59.88 -3.26
CA GLU A 48 -26.54 -59.08 -2.39
C GLU A 48 -26.34 -59.71 -1.00
N LYS A 49 -27.42 -60.26 -0.41
CA LYS A 49 -27.39 -60.91 0.89
C LYS A 49 -26.62 -62.24 0.84
N VAL A 50 -26.82 -63.02 -0.21
CA VAL A 50 -26.06 -64.27 -0.46
C VAL A 50 -24.58 -63.97 -0.70
N PHE A 51 -24.27 -62.91 -1.46
CA PHE A 51 -22.90 -62.45 -1.67
C PHE A 51 -22.24 -62.04 -0.35
N GLU A 52 -22.93 -61.27 0.50
CA GLU A 52 -22.37 -60.86 1.79
C GLU A 52 -22.11 -62.06 2.72
N LEU A 53 -23.03 -63.03 2.79
CA LEU A 53 -22.83 -64.27 3.53
C LEU A 53 -21.61 -65.05 3.02
N ASN A 54 -21.49 -65.23 1.71
CA ASN A 54 -20.36 -65.94 1.10
C ASN A 54 -19.02 -65.26 1.40
N VAL A 55 -18.98 -63.93 1.32
CA VAL A 55 -17.78 -63.16 1.68
C VAL A 55 -17.45 -63.31 3.16
N LEU A 56 -18.45 -63.28 4.06
CA LEU A 56 -18.23 -63.47 5.51
C LEU A 56 -17.71 -64.88 5.83
N LEU A 57 -18.24 -65.91 5.16
CA LEU A 57 -17.76 -67.29 5.31
C LEU A 57 -16.32 -67.44 4.82
N LEU A 58 -15.96 -66.82 3.69
CA LEU A 58 -14.60 -66.81 3.15
C LEU A 58 -13.63 -66.03 4.04
N GLU A 59 -14.03 -64.85 4.55
CA GLU A 59 -13.24 -64.04 5.49
C GLU A 59 -12.99 -64.78 6.82
N ASN A 60 -13.96 -65.58 7.30
CA ASN A 60 -13.82 -66.37 8.52
C ASN A 60 -12.97 -67.63 8.31
N ARG A 61 -13.14 -68.33 7.18
CA ARG A 61 -12.40 -69.56 6.85
C ARG A 61 -10.94 -69.28 6.47
N TYR A 62 -10.68 -68.17 5.79
CA TYR A 62 -9.37 -67.78 5.27
C TYR A 62 -8.93 -66.44 5.85
N SER A 63 -9.02 -66.29 7.17
CA SER A 63 -8.71 -65.05 7.90
C SER A 63 -7.29 -64.52 7.68
N ASN A 64 -6.35 -65.40 7.31
CA ASN A 64 -4.95 -65.06 7.07
C ASN A 64 -4.69 -64.54 5.65
N ILE A 65 -5.65 -64.75 4.73
CA ILE A 65 -5.56 -64.37 3.32
C ILE A 65 -6.38 -63.09 3.06
N PHE A 66 -7.57 -62.99 3.66
CA PHE A 66 -8.43 -61.82 3.53
C PHE A 66 -8.14 -60.77 4.61
N GLN A 67 -7.70 -59.59 4.19
CA GLN A 67 -7.50 -58.47 5.09
C GLN A 67 -8.83 -57.89 5.61
N PRO A 68 -8.87 -57.30 6.81
CA PRO A 68 -10.10 -56.76 7.38
C PRO A 68 -10.66 -55.60 6.53
N ARG A 69 -11.99 -55.52 6.39
CA ARG A 69 -12.71 -54.49 5.61
C ARG A 69 -12.42 -53.04 6.04
N SER A 70 -11.83 -52.85 7.22
CA SER A 70 -11.33 -51.55 7.70
C SER A 70 -10.07 -51.07 6.98
N VAL A 71 -9.38 -51.95 6.24
CA VAL A 71 -8.16 -51.62 5.50
C VAL A 71 -8.54 -51.12 4.12
N VAL A 72 -8.56 -49.80 3.96
CA VAL A 72 -8.84 -49.14 2.69
C VAL A 72 -7.63 -49.29 1.77
N GLN A 73 -7.78 -50.08 0.70
CA GLN A 73 -6.74 -50.22 -0.32
C GLN A 73 -6.95 -49.21 -1.44
N ARG A 74 -5.88 -48.47 -1.78
CA ARG A 74 -5.86 -47.50 -2.89
C ARG A 74 -6.47 -48.08 -4.17
N ARG A 75 -6.14 -49.33 -4.53
CA ARG A 75 -6.64 -49.97 -5.77
C ARG A 75 -8.17 -50.07 -5.83
N THR A 76 -8.84 -50.19 -4.69
CA THR A 76 -10.31 -50.37 -4.63
C THR A 76 -11.03 -49.03 -4.56
N VAL A 77 -10.48 -48.05 -3.86
CA VAL A 77 -11.16 -46.77 -3.63
C VAL A 77 -10.74 -45.65 -4.58
N ILE A 78 -9.65 -45.82 -5.34
CA ILE A 78 -9.11 -44.72 -6.15
C ILE A 78 -10.13 -44.18 -7.15
N GLY A 79 -10.96 -45.04 -7.78
CA GLY A 79 -12.01 -44.59 -8.70
C GLY A 79 -13.02 -43.65 -8.03
N HIS A 80 -13.61 -44.10 -6.91
CA HIS A 80 -14.57 -43.31 -6.14
C HIS A 80 -13.95 -42.04 -5.53
N ASP A 81 -12.72 -42.13 -5.03
CA ASP A 81 -11.96 -40.99 -4.49
C ASP A 81 -11.68 -39.93 -5.57
N GLN A 82 -11.26 -40.34 -6.79
CA GLN A 82 -11.05 -39.40 -7.88
C GLN A 82 -12.36 -38.73 -8.33
N VAL A 83 -13.47 -39.48 -8.41
CA VAL A 83 -14.78 -38.91 -8.74
C VAL A 83 -15.22 -37.91 -7.68
N ALA A 84 -15.07 -38.23 -6.39
CA ALA A 84 -15.39 -37.31 -5.30
C ALA A 84 -14.53 -36.04 -5.38
N ARG A 85 -13.21 -36.17 -5.58
CA ARG A 85 -12.30 -35.02 -5.73
C ARG A 85 -12.66 -34.15 -6.93
N PHE A 86 -13.00 -34.76 -8.05
CA PHE A 86 -13.47 -34.02 -9.22
C PHE A 86 -14.78 -33.28 -8.93
N GLY A 87 -15.71 -33.91 -8.21
CA GLY A 87 -16.94 -33.28 -7.73
C GLY A 87 -16.68 -32.05 -6.85
N TRP A 88 -15.79 -32.19 -5.86
CA TRP A 88 -15.37 -31.07 -5.00
C TRP A 88 -14.68 -29.95 -5.79
N LEU A 89 -13.79 -30.30 -6.72
CA LEU A 89 -13.10 -29.34 -7.57
C LEU A 89 -14.08 -28.60 -8.48
N ALA A 90 -15.01 -29.30 -9.12
CA ALA A 90 -16.02 -28.71 -9.99
C ALA A 90 -16.98 -27.80 -9.21
N GLY A 91 -17.43 -28.23 -8.03
CA GLY A 91 -18.23 -27.42 -7.13
C GLY A 91 -17.52 -26.15 -6.68
N ALA A 92 -16.26 -26.27 -6.24
CA ALA A 92 -15.43 -25.13 -5.84
C ALA A 92 -15.17 -24.17 -7.01
N LEU A 93 -14.91 -24.70 -8.22
CA LEU A 93 -14.72 -23.88 -9.42
C LEU A 93 -15.99 -23.12 -9.80
N LEU A 94 -17.16 -23.75 -9.69
CA LEU A 94 -18.44 -23.10 -9.97
C LEU A 94 -18.69 -21.95 -8.99
N VAL A 95 -18.47 -22.19 -7.70
CA VAL A 95 -18.56 -21.14 -6.67
C VAL A 95 -17.56 -20.02 -6.95
N PHE A 96 -16.32 -20.34 -7.30
CA PHE A 96 -15.30 -19.34 -7.65
C PHE A 96 -15.70 -18.50 -8.86
N VAL A 97 -16.21 -19.11 -9.93
CA VAL A 97 -16.68 -18.40 -11.12
C VAL A 97 -17.87 -17.50 -10.76
N PHE A 98 -18.84 -18.02 -10.01
CA PHE A 98 -20.00 -17.27 -9.58
C PHE A 98 -19.60 -16.06 -8.73
N VAL A 99 -18.84 -16.26 -7.65
CA VAL A 99 -18.35 -15.17 -6.78
C VAL A 99 -17.45 -14.21 -7.56
N GLY A 100 -16.53 -14.72 -8.38
CA GLY A 100 -15.57 -13.94 -9.13
C GLY A 100 -16.18 -13.04 -10.22
N MET A 101 -17.41 -13.31 -10.67
CA MET A 101 -18.16 -12.42 -11.55
C MET A 101 -18.81 -11.23 -10.81
N TRP A 102 -19.12 -11.38 -9.53
CA TRP A 102 -19.89 -10.41 -8.75
C TRP A 102 -19.01 -9.56 -7.82
N VAL A 103 -17.92 -10.13 -7.31
CA VAL A 103 -17.00 -9.43 -6.39
C VAL A 103 -16.12 -8.47 -7.16
N ASP A 104 -16.24 -7.19 -6.82
CA ASP A 104 -15.34 -6.15 -7.27
C ASP A 104 -13.97 -6.28 -6.56
N ALA A 105 -12.91 -6.45 -7.35
CA ALA A 105 -11.56 -6.60 -6.81
C ALA A 105 -11.10 -5.32 -6.10
N ASN A 106 -11.55 -4.14 -6.52
CA ASN A 106 -11.18 -2.87 -5.91
C ASN A 106 -11.86 -2.64 -4.55
N ALA A 107 -13.10 -3.12 -4.40
CA ALA A 107 -13.86 -2.98 -3.15
C ALA A 107 -13.30 -3.83 -2.00
N THR A 108 -12.62 -4.93 -2.34
CA THR A 108 -12.08 -5.91 -1.38
C THR A 108 -10.60 -5.71 -1.06
N SER A 109 -9.96 -4.66 -1.59
CA SER A 109 -8.55 -4.35 -1.32
C SER A 109 -8.36 -3.48 -0.06
N MET A 110 -7.11 -3.30 0.38
CA MET A 110 -6.79 -2.42 1.51
C MET A 110 -6.92 -0.93 1.18
N HIS A 111 -7.08 -0.58 -0.10
CA HIS A 111 -7.11 0.81 -0.55
C HIS A 111 -8.16 1.66 0.15
N ARG A 112 -9.38 1.14 0.33
CA ARG A 112 -10.47 1.91 0.94
C ARG A 112 -10.15 2.31 2.38
N TYR A 113 -9.50 1.42 3.13
CA TYR A 113 -9.03 1.73 4.48
C TYR A 113 -7.98 2.85 4.44
N TYR A 114 -6.98 2.73 3.57
CA TYR A 114 -5.94 3.75 3.37
C TYR A 114 -6.52 5.11 2.97
N ARG A 115 -7.38 5.17 1.95
CA ARG A 115 -8.11 6.38 1.54
C ARG A 115 -8.86 7.01 2.70
N THR A 116 -9.58 6.22 3.50
CA THR A 116 -10.34 6.73 4.65
C THR A 116 -9.43 7.38 5.69
N ARG A 117 -8.21 6.87 5.89
CA ARG A 117 -7.22 7.49 6.78
C ARG A 117 -6.72 8.82 6.22
N LEU A 118 -6.43 8.90 4.92
CA LEU A 118 -6.02 10.15 4.26
C LEU A 118 -7.10 11.23 4.33
N VAL A 119 -8.37 10.88 4.06
CA VAL A 119 -9.50 11.82 4.18
C VAL A 119 -9.57 12.39 5.58
N LYS A 120 -9.48 11.55 6.62
CA LYS A 120 -9.54 12.00 8.01
C LYS A 120 -8.38 12.89 8.43
N ALA A 121 -7.20 12.68 7.85
CA ALA A 121 -6.00 13.43 8.21
C ALA A 121 -5.88 14.77 7.47
N PHE A 122 -6.21 14.79 6.18
CA PHE A 122 -5.86 15.92 5.29
C PHE A 122 -7.07 16.63 4.67
N ILE A 123 -8.24 16.01 4.61
CA ILE A 123 -9.42 16.62 3.97
C ILE A 123 -10.34 17.16 5.06
N VAL A 124 -10.28 18.47 5.25
CA VAL A 124 -11.17 19.18 6.17
C VAL A 124 -12.47 19.53 5.43
N PRO A 125 -13.65 19.08 5.91
CA PRO A 125 -14.91 19.40 5.28
C PRO A 125 -15.20 20.90 5.38
N HIS A 126 -15.50 21.53 4.24
CA HIS A 126 -15.93 22.92 4.18
C HIS A 126 -17.42 22.99 3.80
N ARG A 127 -18.21 23.81 4.50
CA ARG A 127 -19.66 24.04 4.25
C ARG A 127 -20.56 22.79 4.33
N ASN A 128 -20.41 21.99 5.39
CA ASN A 128 -21.26 20.81 5.68
C ASN A 128 -21.26 19.69 4.62
N LYS A 129 -20.43 19.77 3.57
CA LYS A 129 -20.14 18.62 2.72
C LYS A 129 -19.04 17.81 3.40
N VAL A 130 -19.41 16.65 3.95
CA VAL A 130 -18.49 15.70 4.60
C VAL A 130 -17.60 14.99 3.57
N GLU A 131 -17.98 15.04 2.30
CA GLU A 131 -17.36 14.23 1.27
C GLU A 131 -16.30 14.97 0.45
N SER A 132 -15.27 14.22 0.02
CA SER A 132 -14.25 14.70 -0.90
C SER A 132 -14.87 15.12 -2.25
N PRO A 133 -14.49 16.29 -2.82
CA PRO A 133 -15.04 16.76 -4.08
C PRO A 133 -14.56 15.89 -5.26
N ALA A 134 -15.45 15.71 -6.25
CA ALA A 134 -15.06 15.10 -7.52
C ALA A 134 -13.93 15.91 -8.17
N LEU A 135 -13.06 15.26 -8.94
CA LEU A 135 -11.92 15.96 -9.54
C LEU A 135 -12.40 17.04 -10.52
N SER A 136 -13.44 16.76 -11.31
CA SER A 136 -14.06 17.71 -12.25
C SER A 136 -14.60 18.97 -11.57
N GLU A 137 -15.08 18.84 -10.32
CA GLU A 137 -15.64 19.92 -9.51
C GLU A 137 -14.57 20.76 -8.78
N MET A 138 -13.27 20.38 -8.85
CA MET A 138 -12.19 21.08 -8.17
C MET A 138 -11.85 22.41 -8.84
N ASN A 139 -12.69 23.43 -8.60
CA ASN A 139 -12.48 24.76 -9.13
C ASN A 139 -11.53 25.60 -8.25
N THR A 140 -10.31 25.12 -8.02
CA THR A 140 -9.36 25.76 -7.10
C THR A 140 -8.79 27.06 -7.67
N THR A 141 -8.62 27.12 -9.00
CA THR A 141 -8.03 28.27 -9.69
C THR A 141 -8.89 29.52 -9.63
N ASP A 142 -10.21 29.39 -9.62
CA ASP A 142 -11.13 30.55 -9.53
C ASP A 142 -11.06 31.25 -8.17
N PHE A 143 -10.58 30.53 -7.14
CA PHE A 143 -10.31 31.10 -5.81
C PHE A 143 -8.84 31.51 -5.62
N GLY A 144 -8.03 31.49 -6.68
CA GLY A 144 -6.60 31.80 -6.62
C GLY A 144 -5.72 30.70 -6.03
N ALA A 145 -6.27 29.50 -5.80
CA ALA A 145 -5.49 28.34 -5.36
C ALA A 145 -4.87 27.58 -6.56
N PRO A 146 -3.80 26.80 -6.34
CA PRO A 146 -3.11 26.10 -7.43
C PRO A 146 -4.00 25.10 -8.18
N TYR A 147 -3.71 24.90 -9.47
CA TYR A 147 -4.27 23.81 -10.24
C TYR A 147 -3.61 22.48 -9.84
N HIS A 148 -4.41 21.51 -9.39
CA HIS A 148 -3.89 20.26 -8.84
C HIS A 148 -3.53 19.26 -9.95
N LEU A 149 -2.30 18.73 -9.87
CA LEU A 149 -1.80 17.64 -10.71
C LEU A 149 -1.38 16.49 -9.80
N LEU A 150 -2.12 15.39 -9.83
CA LEU A 150 -1.83 14.21 -9.03
C LEU A 150 -1.21 13.15 -9.93
N SER A 151 0.04 12.79 -9.65
CA SER A 151 0.79 11.84 -10.46
C SER A 151 0.71 10.43 -9.86
N ALA A 152 0.35 9.47 -10.70
CA ALA A 152 0.35 8.06 -10.41
C ALA A 152 1.13 7.31 -11.49
N SER A 153 1.28 6.00 -11.32
CA SER A 153 1.98 5.16 -12.29
C SER A 153 1.05 4.09 -12.82
N THR A 154 0.94 3.97 -14.13
CA THR A 154 0.29 2.83 -14.77
C THR A 154 1.34 1.82 -15.18
N GLY A 155 1.24 0.61 -14.64
CA GLY A 155 2.16 -0.49 -14.93
C GLY A 155 1.50 -1.57 -15.79
N LEU A 156 2.26 -2.11 -16.74
CA LEU A 156 1.87 -3.31 -17.49
C LEU A 156 2.13 -4.55 -16.60
N LEU A 157 1.27 -4.77 -15.60
CA LEU A 157 1.39 -5.91 -14.68
C LEU A 157 1.33 -7.22 -15.47
N LEU A 158 2.41 -8.01 -15.41
CA LEU A 158 2.58 -9.28 -16.12
C LEU A 158 2.23 -9.15 -17.62
N ASP A 159 3.12 -8.55 -18.40
CA ASP A 159 3.03 -8.69 -19.86
C ASP A 159 3.38 -10.15 -20.19
N SER A 160 2.48 -10.85 -20.88
CA SER A 160 2.61 -12.29 -21.16
C SER A 160 3.77 -12.63 -22.10
N ALA A 161 4.48 -11.62 -22.60
CA ALA A 161 5.62 -11.73 -23.47
C ALA A 161 6.91 -11.47 -22.68
N GLY A 162 7.33 -12.42 -21.85
CA GLY A 162 8.73 -12.79 -21.53
C GLY A 162 9.78 -11.74 -21.15
N ASN A 163 9.49 -10.45 -21.19
CA ASN A 163 10.47 -9.39 -21.05
C ASN A 163 10.44 -8.87 -19.62
N GLU A 164 11.66 -8.74 -19.09
CA GLU A 164 12.00 -8.46 -17.71
C GLU A 164 11.09 -7.39 -17.09
N HIS A 165 10.44 -7.78 -15.99
CA HIS A 165 9.96 -6.81 -15.02
C HIS A 165 11.18 -6.09 -14.44
N VAL A 166 11.47 -4.92 -15.00
CA VAL A 166 12.29 -3.92 -14.31
C VAL A 166 11.46 -3.43 -13.13
N SER A 167 11.79 -3.92 -11.93
CA SER A 167 11.36 -3.31 -10.69
C SER A 167 11.75 -1.83 -10.71
N ALA A 168 10.85 -0.95 -10.30
CA ALA A 168 11.19 0.43 -9.98
C ALA A 168 12.36 0.43 -8.97
N GLY A 169 13.59 0.69 -9.45
CA GLY A 169 14.78 0.65 -8.61
C GLY A 169 16.08 0.13 -9.24
N GLN A 170 16.08 -0.45 -10.45
CA GLN A 170 17.35 -0.86 -11.08
C GLN A 170 18.02 0.27 -11.88
N SER A 171 19.26 0.58 -11.51
CA SER A 171 20.17 1.43 -12.28
C SER A 171 20.48 0.78 -13.63
N PHE A 172 20.12 1.45 -14.72
CA PHE A 172 20.44 1.01 -16.08
C PHE A 172 21.93 1.25 -16.39
N ALA A 173 22.61 0.21 -16.89
CA ALA A 173 23.92 0.33 -17.54
C ALA A 173 23.78 1.10 -18.87
N ALA A 174 24.77 1.92 -19.19
CA ALA A 174 24.78 2.76 -20.39
C ALA A 174 24.88 1.89 -21.67
N GLY A 175 23.97 2.11 -22.64
CA GLY A 175 24.15 1.63 -24.01
C GLY A 175 23.00 0.86 -24.66
N GLN A 176 21.85 0.65 -24.00
CA GLN A 176 20.65 0.11 -24.65
C GLN A 176 19.61 1.22 -24.89
N GLU A 177 19.15 1.36 -26.12
CA GLU A 177 18.05 2.26 -26.48
C GLU A 177 16.78 1.89 -25.70
N PRO A 178 16.03 2.86 -25.13
CA PRO A 178 14.95 2.57 -24.18
C PRO A 178 13.64 2.25 -24.91
N GLU A 179 13.55 1.08 -25.54
CA GLU A 179 12.34 0.64 -26.25
C GLU A 179 11.26 0.02 -25.34
N PHE A 180 11.44 -0.03 -24.02
CA PHE A 180 10.47 -0.66 -23.11
C PHE A 180 10.22 0.15 -21.84
N ARG A 181 9.31 1.15 -21.90
CA ARG A 181 8.65 1.65 -20.69
C ARG A 181 7.53 0.68 -20.30
N SER A 182 7.82 -0.24 -19.38
CA SER A 182 6.80 -1.08 -18.73
C SER A 182 5.89 -0.30 -17.77
N VAL A 183 6.26 0.95 -17.46
CA VAL A 183 5.57 1.89 -16.56
C VAL A 183 5.49 3.28 -17.20
N ASP A 184 4.33 3.92 -17.11
CA ASP A 184 4.11 5.31 -17.56
C ASP A 184 3.40 6.13 -16.48
N SER A 185 3.55 7.45 -16.52
CA SER A 185 2.97 8.35 -15.52
C SER A 185 1.51 8.63 -15.87
N PHE A 186 0.60 8.13 -15.04
CA PHE A 186 -0.83 8.36 -15.12
C PHE A 186 -1.18 9.63 -14.33
N LEU A 187 -1.74 10.62 -15.01
CA LEU A 187 -2.10 11.90 -14.42
C LEU A 187 -3.58 11.90 -14.05
N PHE A 188 -3.89 12.40 -12.85
CA PHE A 188 -5.22 12.86 -12.47
C PHE A 188 -5.20 14.38 -12.31
N SER A 189 -6.16 15.06 -12.93
CA SER A 189 -6.33 16.50 -12.83
C SER A 189 -7.80 16.86 -13.04
N GLN A 190 -8.17 18.13 -12.81
CA GLN A 190 -9.55 18.58 -12.98
C GLN A 190 -10.05 18.43 -14.43
N CYS A 191 -9.20 18.73 -15.43
CA CYS A 191 -9.63 18.73 -16.83
C CYS A 191 -9.43 17.38 -17.53
N TYR A 192 -8.32 16.68 -17.25
CA TYR A 192 -7.98 15.43 -17.93
C TYR A 192 -7.40 14.37 -16.99
N CYS A 193 -7.74 13.12 -17.26
CA CYS A 193 -7.14 11.93 -16.66
C CYS A 193 -6.53 11.03 -17.75
N GLY A 194 -5.36 10.44 -17.47
CA GLY A 194 -4.73 9.49 -18.39
C GLY A 194 -3.22 9.52 -18.43
N SER A 195 -2.62 8.84 -19.41
CA SER A 195 -1.17 8.75 -19.58
C SER A 195 -0.78 8.84 -21.06
N GLN A 196 0.51 8.91 -21.37
CA GLN A 196 0.95 8.90 -22.78
C GLN A 196 0.66 7.57 -23.46
N LEU A 197 0.80 6.45 -22.74
CA LEU A 197 0.48 5.11 -23.24
C LEU A 197 -1.02 4.86 -23.39
N THR A 198 -1.82 5.39 -22.47
CA THR A 198 -3.26 5.14 -22.46
C THR A 198 -4.08 6.19 -23.19
N GLY A 199 -3.50 7.37 -23.46
CA GLY A 199 -4.23 8.55 -23.90
C GLY A 199 -4.85 9.32 -22.73
N TYR A 200 -5.39 10.49 -23.02
CA TYR A 200 -6.05 11.37 -22.05
C TYR A 200 -7.53 11.50 -22.39
N VAL A 201 -8.37 11.48 -21.35
CA VAL A 201 -9.83 11.61 -21.43
C VAL A 201 -10.25 12.76 -20.53
N PRO A 202 -11.25 13.59 -20.92
CA PRO A 202 -11.81 14.61 -20.04
C PRO A 202 -12.25 14.02 -18.70
N THR A 203 -11.88 14.64 -17.59
CA THR A 203 -12.11 14.09 -16.25
C THR A 203 -13.59 13.86 -15.95
N GLU A 204 -14.46 14.80 -16.34
CA GLU A 204 -15.92 14.67 -16.19
C GLU A 204 -16.46 13.40 -16.90
N GLN A 205 -15.96 13.12 -18.11
CA GLN A 205 -16.31 11.91 -18.83
C GLN A 205 -15.73 10.66 -18.15
N TYR A 206 -14.48 10.74 -17.69
CA TYR A 206 -13.76 9.64 -17.08
C TYR A 206 -14.37 9.22 -15.74
N GLU A 207 -14.85 10.17 -14.92
CA GLU A 207 -15.60 9.92 -13.69
C GLU A 207 -16.82 9.04 -13.95
N GLY A 208 -17.56 9.30 -15.04
CA GLY A 208 -18.71 8.48 -15.45
C GLY A 208 -18.36 7.06 -15.91
N TRP A 209 -17.08 6.76 -16.17
CA TRP A 209 -16.63 5.41 -16.55
C TRP A 209 -16.34 4.53 -15.35
N ILE A 210 -16.13 5.12 -14.18
CA ILE A 210 -15.82 4.37 -12.96
C ILE A 210 -17.12 3.78 -12.42
N ARG A 211 -17.20 2.45 -12.44
CA ARG A 211 -18.38 1.70 -12.01
C ARG A 211 -18.19 1.15 -10.61
N GLY A 212 -19.21 1.27 -9.78
CA GLY A 212 -19.27 0.74 -8.41
C GLY A 212 -20.07 1.69 -7.51
N ASP A 213 -20.72 1.17 -6.47
CA ASP A 213 -21.72 1.91 -5.70
C ASP A 213 -21.13 3.08 -4.87
N ASN A 214 -19.80 3.23 -4.82
CA ASN A 214 -19.09 4.29 -4.07
C ASN A 214 -17.79 4.78 -4.76
N ASN A 215 -17.56 4.45 -6.03
CA ASN A 215 -16.27 4.69 -6.70
C ASN A 215 -16.39 5.83 -7.72
N ARG A 216 -16.42 7.07 -7.24
CA ARG A 216 -16.16 8.25 -8.08
C ARG A 216 -14.67 8.60 -8.01
N MET A 217 -14.11 9.15 -9.08
CA MET A 217 -12.77 9.72 -9.02
C MET A 217 -12.85 11.07 -8.31
N ASP A 218 -12.67 11.07 -7.00
CA ASP A 218 -12.55 12.29 -6.21
C ASP A 218 -11.10 12.57 -5.80
N LEU A 219 -10.86 13.75 -5.22
CA LEU A 219 -9.55 14.14 -4.74
C LEU A 219 -8.95 13.09 -3.81
N ALA A 220 -9.74 12.56 -2.88
CA ALA A 220 -9.29 11.54 -1.94
C ALA A 220 -8.86 10.23 -2.62
N GLU A 221 -9.63 9.76 -3.60
CA GLU A 221 -9.31 8.56 -4.39
C GLU A 221 -8.02 8.79 -5.19
N ALA A 222 -7.92 9.91 -5.91
CA ALA A 222 -6.74 10.23 -6.71
C ALA A 222 -5.47 10.39 -5.84
N THR A 223 -5.57 11.03 -4.68
CA THR A 223 -4.47 11.12 -3.71
C THR A 223 -4.09 9.76 -3.15
N ALA A 224 -5.07 8.92 -2.80
CA ALA A 224 -4.82 7.57 -2.29
C ALA A 224 -4.17 6.66 -3.34
N ILE A 225 -4.53 6.79 -4.61
CA ILE A 225 -3.89 6.05 -5.72
C ILE A 225 -2.47 6.56 -5.94
N SER A 226 -2.29 7.89 -5.91
CA SER A 226 -0.99 8.54 -6.09
C SER A 226 0.04 8.12 -5.04
N GLY A 227 -0.38 7.84 -3.79
CA GLY A 227 0.48 7.34 -2.70
C GLY A 227 0.40 5.81 -2.45
N ALA A 228 -0.09 5.03 -3.41
CA ALA A 228 -0.37 3.59 -3.23
C ALA A 228 0.90 2.70 -3.25
N ALA A 229 1.80 2.89 -2.28
CA ALA A 229 3.13 2.29 -2.20
C ALA A 229 3.20 0.77 -1.92
N VAL A 230 2.06 0.12 -1.68
CA VAL A 230 1.99 -1.35 -1.47
C VAL A 230 1.27 -1.99 -2.65
N SER A 231 2.03 -2.44 -3.64
CA SER A 231 1.48 -3.04 -4.85
C SER A 231 2.33 -4.23 -5.34
N PRO A 232 1.73 -5.24 -6.00
CA PRO A 232 2.47 -6.42 -6.49
C PRO A 232 3.60 -6.08 -7.47
N GLY A 233 3.53 -4.94 -8.17
CA GLY A 233 4.58 -4.46 -9.08
C GLY A 233 5.81 -3.87 -8.40
N GLN A 234 5.77 -3.66 -7.07
CA GLN A 234 6.86 -3.05 -6.29
C GLN A 234 7.71 -4.08 -5.55
N VAL A 235 7.29 -5.35 -5.52
CA VAL A 235 8.06 -6.42 -4.87
C VAL A 235 8.89 -7.18 -5.90
N SER A 236 10.20 -7.31 -5.66
CA SER A 236 11.10 -8.05 -6.56
C SER A 236 10.83 -9.55 -6.59
N ASN A 237 10.29 -10.11 -5.49
CA ASN A 237 10.00 -11.54 -5.40
C ASN A 237 8.67 -11.86 -6.08
N ARG A 238 8.73 -12.60 -7.19
CA ARG A 238 7.56 -13.01 -7.99
C ARG A 238 6.53 -13.83 -7.20
N LEU A 239 6.98 -14.69 -6.29
CA LEU A 239 6.06 -15.48 -5.47
C LEU A 239 5.27 -14.56 -4.54
N VAL A 240 5.94 -13.57 -3.95
CA VAL A 240 5.28 -12.56 -3.11
C VAL A 240 4.31 -11.72 -3.94
N ALA A 241 4.70 -11.29 -5.15
CA ALA A 241 3.80 -10.55 -6.05
C ALA A 241 2.54 -11.35 -6.40
N VAL A 242 2.69 -12.64 -6.72
CA VAL A 242 1.57 -13.54 -7.03
C VAL A 242 0.68 -13.74 -5.81
N LEU A 243 1.27 -13.94 -4.61
CA LEU A 243 0.52 -14.07 -3.37
C LEU A 243 -0.24 -12.78 -3.03
N MET A 244 0.39 -11.61 -3.18
CA MET A 244 -0.27 -10.31 -3.00
C MET A 244 -1.45 -10.14 -3.96
N LEU A 245 -1.30 -10.52 -5.24
CA LEU A 245 -2.38 -10.48 -6.22
C LEU A 245 -3.51 -11.46 -5.87
N ALA A 246 -3.16 -12.69 -5.49
CA ALA A 246 -4.13 -13.74 -5.14
C ALA A 246 -4.91 -13.42 -3.85
N MET A 247 -4.24 -12.82 -2.85
CA MET A 247 -4.85 -12.38 -1.60
C MET A 247 -5.44 -10.96 -1.68
N ASN A 248 -5.33 -10.31 -2.83
CA ASN A 248 -5.74 -8.91 -3.05
C ASN A 248 -5.13 -7.91 -2.05
N LEU A 249 -3.92 -8.20 -1.55
CA LEU A 249 -3.13 -7.35 -0.66
C LEU A 249 -2.45 -6.26 -1.48
N ARG A 250 -3.18 -5.16 -1.72
CA ARG A 250 -2.71 -4.03 -2.52
C ARG A 250 -3.40 -2.72 -2.15
N LEU A 251 -2.73 -1.62 -2.46
CA LEU A 251 -3.26 -0.27 -2.45
C LEU A 251 -3.54 0.26 -3.86
N GLY A 252 -2.83 -0.20 -4.89
CA GLY A 252 -3.12 0.20 -6.28
C GLY A 252 -4.54 -0.20 -6.71
N GLN A 253 -5.09 0.46 -7.72
CA GLN A 253 -6.47 0.33 -8.19
C GLN A 253 -6.55 -0.12 -9.66
N TRP A 254 -7.56 -0.93 -10.00
CA TRP A 254 -7.89 -1.23 -11.40
C TRP A 254 -8.86 -0.19 -11.93
N ILE A 255 -8.40 0.71 -12.79
CA ILE A 255 -9.22 1.80 -13.32
C ILE A 255 -9.45 1.63 -14.84
N PRO A 256 -10.52 2.19 -15.42
CA PRO A 256 -10.79 2.10 -16.84
C PRO A 256 -9.60 2.54 -17.68
N ASN A 257 -9.23 1.81 -18.72
CA ASN A 257 -8.16 2.23 -19.62
C ASN A 257 -8.67 3.35 -20.56
N PRO A 258 -8.11 4.58 -20.53
CA PRO A 258 -8.50 5.68 -21.41
C PRO A 258 -8.61 5.32 -22.89
N SER A 259 -7.72 4.46 -23.40
CA SER A 259 -7.69 4.03 -24.82
C SER A 259 -8.81 3.05 -25.21
N ARG A 260 -9.50 2.45 -24.24
CA ARG A 260 -10.53 1.42 -24.47
C ARG A 260 -11.95 1.91 -24.23
N GLY A 261 -12.11 3.12 -23.69
CA GLY A 261 -13.42 3.70 -23.39
C GLY A 261 -14.09 3.11 -22.15
N ALA A 262 -15.36 3.48 -21.94
CA ALA A 262 -16.14 3.07 -20.79
C ALA A 262 -16.29 1.53 -20.70
N PRO A 263 -15.99 0.91 -19.54
CA PRO A 263 -16.10 -0.53 -19.39
C PRO A 263 -17.55 -1.01 -19.31
N ARG A 264 -17.81 -2.23 -19.82
CA ARG A 264 -19.14 -2.88 -19.75
C ARG A 264 -19.39 -3.61 -18.45
N THR A 265 -18.34 -4.05 -17.77
CA THR A 265 -18.42 -4.77 -16.48
C THR A 265 -17.82 -3.90 -15.38
N ARG A 266 -17.79 -4.38 -14.14
CA ARG A 266 -16.94 -3.88 -13.06
C ARG A 266 -15.59 -4.61 -13.11
N PRO A 267 -14.52 -4.14 -12.45
CA PRO A 267 -13.24 -4.85 -12.37
C PRO A 267 -13.35 -6.06 -11.42
N ASN A 268 -14.17 -7.04 -11.81
CA ASN A 268 -14.36 -8.27 -11.04
C ASN A 268 -13.19 -9.25 -11.26
N VAL A 269 -13.01 -10.16 -10.30
CA VAL A 269 -11.87 -11.09 -10.27
C VAL A 269 -11.78 -11.91 -11.56
N LEU A 270 -12.91 -12.41 -12.08
CA LEU A 270 -12.91 -13.23 -13.28
C LEU A 270 -12.52 -12.42 -14.53
N ALA A 271 -13.05 -11.22 -14.70
CA ALA A 271 -12.73 -10.33 -15.82
C ALA A 271 -11.25 -9.94 -15.79
N LEU A 272 -10.70 -9.65 -14.62
CA LEU A 272 -9.28 -9.34 -14.45
C LEU A 272 -8.41 -10.56 -14.79
N LEU A 273 -8.73 -11.75 -14.29
CA LEU A 273 -8.01 -13.00 -14.62
C LEU A 273 -8.04 -13.31 -16.12
N LEU A 274 -9.21 -13.16 -16.76
CA LEU A 274 -9.33 -13.34 -18.20
C LEU A 274 -8.56 -12.26 -18.99
N SER A 275 -8.44 -11.04 -18.44
CA SER A 275 -7.67 -9.96 -19.05
C SER A 275 -6.16 -10.20 -19.04
N LEU A 276 -5.65 -11.06 -18.14
CA LEU A 276 -4.22 -11.43 -18.11
C LEU A 276 -3.76 -12.13 -19.39
N ARG A 277 -4.67 -12.72 -20.17
CA ARG A 277 -4.37 -13.29 -21.49
C ARG A 277 -4.13 -12.23 -22.58
N ARG A 278 -4.43 -10.96 -22.30
CA ARG A 278 -4.24 -9.83 -23.22
C ARG A 278 -2.99 -9.06 -22.82
N ARG A 279 -2.31 -8.47 -23.81
CA ARG A 279 -1.29 -7.45 -23.59
C ARG A 279 -1.87 -6.35 -22.73
N ALA A 280 -1.06 -5.79 -21.83
CA ALA A 280 -1.59 -4.86 -20.83
C ALA A 280 -2.18 -3.57 -21.44
N ARG A 281 -1.65 -3.06 -22.57
CA ARG A 281 -2.26 -1.96 -23.35
C ARG A 281 -3.65 -2.29 -23.91
N ASP A 282 -3.95 -3.58 -24.09
CA ASP A 282 -5.19 -4.06 -24.70
C ASP A 282 -6.26 -4.46 -23.68
N ARG A 283 -5.95 -4.32 -22.38
CA ARG A 283 -6.87 -4.58 -21.29
C ARG A 283 -7.85 -3.42 -21.12
N GLN A 284 -9.07 -3.77 -20.72
CA GLN A 284 -10.15 -2.81 -20.47
C GLN A 284 -9.92 -2.01 -19.19
N TYR A 285 -9.14 -2.57 -18.26
CA TYR A 285 -8.67 -1.91 -17.05
C TYR A 285 -7.15 -1.86 -17.06
N CYS A 286 -6.59 -0.71 -16.65
CA CYS A 286 -5.18 -0.59 -16.30
C CYS A 286 -5.02 -0.64 -14.78
N PHE A 287 -3.86 -1.12 -14.34
CA PHE A 287 -3.51 -1.11 -12.93
C PHE A 287 -2.69 0.13 -12.63
N VAL A 288 -3.20 0.98 -11.74
CA VAL A 288 -2.59 2.26 -11.39
C VAL A 288 -2.19 2.26 -9.91
N THR A 289 -0.95 2.67 -9.66
CA THR A 289 -0.25 2.62 -8.38
C THR A 289 0.46 3.94 -8.10
N ASP A 290 1.23 3.95 -7.01
CA ASP A 290 2.07 5.07 -6.59
C ASP A 290 2.83 5.75 -7.74
N GLY A 291 2.78 7.09 -7.78
CA GLY A 291 3.51 7.93 -8.72
C GLY A 291 5.03 7.74 -8.68
N GLY A 292 5.58 7.44 -7.50
CA GLY A 292 7.01 7.20 -7.28
C GLY A 292 7.58 6.01 -8.07
N ASN A 293 6.73 5.11 -8.57
CA ASN A 293 7.19 4.05 -9.47
C ASN A 293 7.62 4.56 -10.84
N SER A 294 7.02 5.66 -11.31
CA SER A 294 7.40 6.32 -12.54
C SER A 294 8.40 7.45 -12.25
N GLU A 295 8.07 8.33 -11.32
CA GLU A 295 8.83 9.53 -10.99
C GLU A 295 8.34 10.12 -9.65
N ASN A 296 9.22 10.18 -8.64
CA ASN A 296 8.85 10.48 -7.26
C ASN A 296 8.70 11.98 -6.94
N LEU A 297 9.26 12.88 -7.75
CA LEU A 297 9.24 14.33 -7.53
C LEU A 297 8.03 15.02 -8.17
N GLY A 298 7.38 14.40 -9.15
CA GLY A 298 6.34 15.04 -9.98
C GLY A 298 6.90 16.11 -10.94
N LEU A 299 8.22 16.30 -10.96
CA LEU A 299 8.94 17.32 -11.72
C LEU A 299 8.73 17.15 -13.23
N VAL A 300 8.71 15.91 -13.73
CA VAL A 300 8.64 15.65 -15.17
C VAL A 300 7.33 16.17 -15.78
N GLN A 301 6.24 16.13 -15.02
CA GLN A 301 4.93 16.62 -15.49
C GLN A 301 4.89 18.14 -15.62
N LEU A 302 5.62 18.87 -14.77
CA LEU A 302 5.75 20.33 -14.84
C LEU A 302 6.70 20.73 -15.98
N LEU A 303 7.82 20.02 -16.14
CA LEU A 303 8.75 20.27 -17.25
C LEU A 303 8.08 20.05 -18.62
N ARG A 304 7.20 19.06 -18.75
CA ARG A 304 6.41 18.85 -19.98
C ARG A 304 5.49 20.03 -20.32
N ARG A 305 5.02 20.75 -19.31
CA ARG A 305 4.17 21.96 -19.44
C ARG A 305 4.98 23.23 -19.67
N ARG A 306 6.32 23.14 -19.69
CA ARG A 306 7.22 24.27 -19.89
C ARG A 306 7.02 25.39 -18.87
N CYS A 307 6.82 25.01 -17.61
CA CYS A 307 6.67 25.97 -16.54
C CYS A 307 7.89 26.90 -16.45
N ARG A 308 7.66 28.21 -16.37
CA ARG A 308 8.74 29.22 -16.25
C ARG A 308 9.42 29.19 -14.89
N LEU A 309 8.66 28.85 -13.85
CA LEU A 309 9.13 28.70 -12.48
C LEU A 309 8.61 27.37 -11.95
N ILE A 310 9.51 26.58 -11.39
CA ILE A 310 9.19 25.34 -10.68
C ILE A 310 9.80 25.45 -9.28
N ILE A 311 8.97 25.32 -8.26
CA ILE A 311 9.41 25.18 -6.87
C ILE A 311 9.22 23.71 -6.51
N GLN A 312 10.32 22.97 -6.49
CA GLN A 312 10.35 21.55 -6.18
C GLN A 312 10.68 21.36 -4.71
N ILE A 313 9.78 20.71 -3.96
CA ILE A 313 10.04 20.28 -2.59
C ILE A 313 10.28 18.77 -2.65
N ASP A 314 11.49 18.33 -2.35
CA ASP A 314 11.88 16.92 -2.35
C ASP A 314 11.89 16.37 -0.92
N ALA A 315 10.77 15.78 -0.49
CA ALA A 315 10.66 15.05 0.77
C ALA A 315 10.95 13.55 0.66
N GLY A 316 11.63 13.10 -0.42
CA GLY A 316 12.02 11.70 -0.58
C GLY A 316 13.11 11.26 0.39
N TYR A 317 13.13 9.96 0.73
CA TYR A 317 14.17 9.36 1.56
C TYR A 317 15.53 9.38 0.85
N ASP A 318 16.46 10.18 1.36
CA ASP A 318 17.81 10.32 0.81
C ASP A 318 18.85 10.65 1.90
N PRO A 319 19.14 9.70 2.82
CA PRO A 319 20.05 9.94 3.95
C PRO A 319 21.48 10.30 3.50
N SER A 320 21.89 9.83 2.33
CA SER A 320 23.21 10.07 1.75
C SER A 320 23.29 11.35 0.91
N HIS A 321 22.16 12.02 0.63
CA HIS A 321 22.07 13.18 -0.28
C HIS A 321 22.62 12.87 -1.68
N GLU A 322 22.25 11.71 -2.23
CA GLU A 322 22.64 11.27 -3.58
C GLU A 322 21.76 11.88 -4.67
N PHE A 323 20.58 12.42 -4.32
CA PHE A 323 19.62 13.01 -5.23
C PHE A 323 19.22 12.07 -6.38
N ALA A 324 19.09 10.78 -6.09
CA ALA A 324 18.83 9.76 -7.10
C ALA A 324 17.52 10.00 -7.88
N ASP A 325 16.47 10.44 -7.19
CA ASP A 325 15.19 10.82 -7.79
C ASP A 325 15.33 11.98 -8.78
N LEU A 326 16.04 13.05 -8.38
CA LEU A 326 16.31 14.19 -9.25
C LEU A 326 17.14 13.78 -10.47
N GLY A 327 18.18 12.97 -10.28
CA GLY A 327 18.99 12.43 -11.37
C GLY A 327 18.15 11.64 -12.39
N ARG A 328 17.22 10.80 -11.91
CA ARG A 328 16.26 10.07 -12.76
C ARG A 328 15.32 11.02 -13.51
N ALA A 329 14.77 12.03 -12.83
CA ALA A 329 13.85 13.00 -13.43
C ALA A 329 14.55 13.84 -14.53
N ILE A 330 15.76 14.34 -14.28
CA ILE A 330 16.57 15.09 -15.25
C ILE A 330 16.89 14.23 -16.46
N ARG A 331 17.34 12.99 -16.26
CA ARG A 331 17.64 12.05 -17.35
C ARG A 331 16.40 11.79 -18.21
N THR A 332 15.26 11.57 -17.58
CA THR A 332 13.97 11.36 -18.25
C THR A 332 13.55 12.59 -19.06
N ALA A 333 13.66 13.78 -18.47
CA ALA A 333 13.31 15.04 -19.12
C ALA A 333 14.24 15.34 -20.31
N ARG A 334 15.53 15.00 -20.21
CA ARG A 334 16.51 15.14 -21.29
C ARG A 334 16.20 14.21 -22.46
N ILE A 335 16.06 12.90 -22.20
CA ILE A 335 15.84 11.89 -23.25
C ILE A 335 14.53 12.14 -24.00
N HIS A 336 13.44 12.40 -23.29
CA HIS A 336 12.11 12.45 -23.92
C HIS A 336 11.64 13.88 -24.22
N GLY A 337 12.01 14.85 -23.38
CA GLY A 337 11.60 16.24 -23.50
C GLY A 337 12.62 17.14 -24.18
N GLY A 338 13.88 16.69 -24.35
CA GLY A 338 14.97 17.56 -24.80
C GLY A 338 15.28 18.70 -23.83
N VAL A 339 14.95 18.53 -22.54
CA VAL A 339 15.14 19.55 -21.50
C VAL A 339 16.51 19.39 -20.86
N ARG A 340 17.20 20.51 -20.60
CA ARG A 340 18.50 20.54 -19.91
C ARG A 340 18.41 21.41 -18.66
N LEU A 341 19.06 20.97 -17.59
CA LEU A 341 19.31 21.81 -16.43
C LEU A 341 20.76 22.29 -16.46
N VAL A 342 20.95 23.58 -16.20
CA VAL A 342 22.24 24.26 -16.21
C VAL A 342 22.40 25.04 -14.90
N SER A 343 23.62 25.14 -14.39
CA SER A 343 23.91 26.01 -13.24
C SER A 343 23.67 27.48 -13.61
N LEU A 344 23.17 28.30 -12.67
CA LEU A 344 22.88 29.71 -12.93
C LEU A 344 24.12 30.54 -13.25
N ASN A 345 25.27 30.18 -12.67
CA ASN A 345 26.49 31.00 -12.73
C ASN A 345 27.49 30.54 -13.79
N SER A 346 27.13 29.53 -14.60
CA SER A 346 28.02 29.02 -15.64
C SER A 346 27.32 29.07 -16.99
N ASN A 347 27.95 29.71 -17.97
CA ASN A 347 27.43 29.76 -19.34
C ASN A 347 27.47 28.40 -20.08
N THR A 348 28.07 27.35 -19.49
CA THR A 348 28.27 26.07 -20.21
C THR A 348 28.49 24.81 -19.34
N GLN A 349 28.42 24.84 -18.01
CA GLN A 349 28.61 23.62 -17.21
C GLN A 349 27.29 22.91 -16.89
N ASP A 350 27.29 21.58 -17.02
CA ASP A 350 26.20 20.72 -16.58
C ASP A 350 25.84 21.02 -15.11
N PHE A 351 24.54 20.99 -14.81
CA PHE A 351 24.05 21.19 -13.44
C PHE A 351 24.66 20.15 -12.47
N SER A 352 25.21 20.65 -11.36
CA SER A 352 25.77 19.83 -10.28
C SER A 352 25.03 20.11 -8.97
N THR A 353 24.70 19.04 -8.23
CA THR A 353 24.13 19.12 -6.87
C THR A 353 25.18 19.44 -5.80
N ALA A 354 26.44 19.69 -6.20
CA ALA A 354 27.55 19.98 -5.29
C ALA A 354 27.29 21.15 -4.33
N SER A 355 26.45 22.12 -4.70
CA SER A 355 26.05 23.24 -3.85
C SER A 355 25.22 22.82 -2.62
N LEU A 356 24.51 21.69 -2.67
CA LEU A 356 23.91 21.06 -1.48
C LEU A 356 24.88 20.09 -0.77
N ASN A 357 25.86 19.56 -1.50
CA ASN A 357 26.77 18.56 -0.97
C ASN A 357 27.73 19.20 0.04
N LEU A 358 27.40 19.00 1.32
CA LEU A 358 28.23 19.05 2.53
C LEU A 358 29.09 20.32 2.72
N ALA A 359 29.08 20.87 3.94
CA ALA A 359 29.88 22.03 4.32
C ALA A 359 31.25 22.10 3.60
N HIS A 360 31.47 23.14 2.79
CA HIS A 360 32.77 23.35 2.12
C HIS A 360 33.86 23.36 3.20
N GLU A 361 34.88 22.52 3.01
CA GLU A 361 35.98 22.22 3.94
C GLU A 361 36.57 23.47 4.61
N SER A 362 36.03 23.78 5.79
CA SER A 362 36.83 24.32 6.88
C SER A 362 36.80 23.23 7.94
N GLU A 363 37.88 22.45 8.01
CA GLU A 363 38.08 21.44 9.06
C GLU A 363 37.84 22.03 10.46
N ALA A 364 38.11 23.34 10.64
CA ALA A 364 37.90 24.06 11.89
C ALA A 364 36.41 24.20 12.28
N TRP A 365 35.53 24.60 11.36
CA TRP A 365 34.10 24.76 11.69
C TRP A 365 33.41 23.41 11.88
N LEU A 366 33.74 22.42 11.04
CA LEU A 366 33.18 21.08 11.15
C LEU A 366 33.65 20.36 12.42
N SER A 367 34.88 20.60 12.89
CA SER A 367 35.37 20.00 14.14
C SER A 367 34.74 20.64 15.37
N GLU A 368 34.58 21.96 15.42
CA GLU A 368 33.87 22.63 16.52
C GLU A 368 32.38 22.24 16.60
N VAL A 369 31.66 22.21 15.48
CA VAL A 369 30.23 21.87 15.47
C VAL A 369 29.99 20.37 15.72
N LYS A 370 30.83 19.48 15.16
CA LYS A 370 30.74 18.04 15.46
C LYS A 370 31.09 17.72 16.90
N ALA A 371 32.12 18.37 17.46
CA ALA A 371 32.54 18.16 18.85
C ALA A 371 31.54 18.76 19.85
N ALA A 372 30.91 19.88 19.53
CA ALA A 372 29.96 20.54 20.43
C ALA A 372 28.55 19.94 20.40
N ALA A 373 28.12 19.32 19.29
CA ALA A 373 26.69 19.03 19.10
C ALA A 373 26.31 17.60 18.66
N ASN A 374 27.24 16.71 18.31
CA ASN A 374 26.94 15.34 17.82
C ASN A 374 25.90 15.29 16.66
N LEU A 375 25.77 16.35 15.86
CA LEU A 375 24.67 16.55 14.90
C LEU A 375 24.80 15.77 13.56
N GLY A 376 25.80 14.91 13.39
CA GLY A 376 26.00 14.16 12.15
C GLY A 376 26.42 15.03 10.95
N ARG A 377 26.05 14.62 9.72
CA ARG A 377 26.35 15.37 8.48
C ARG A 377 25.45 16.61 8.34
N CYS A 378 26.04 17.76 8.02
CA CYS A 378 25.32 19.01 7.74
C CYS A 378 25.57 19.46 6.27
N CYS A 379 24.55 20.05 5.66
CA CYS A 379 24.55 20.63 4.33
C CYS A 379 24.96 22.10 4.34
N ASN A 380 25.46 22.60 3.20
CA ASN A 380 25.74 24.03 3.01
C ASN A 380 24.47 24.90 2.97
N SER A 381 23.38 24.33 2.44
CA SER A 381 22.12 25.02 2.18
C SER A 381 20.95 24.02 2.24
N HIS A 382 19.74 24.55 2.39
CA HIS A 382 18.48 23.79 2.28
C HIS A 382 17.93 23.74 0.85
N PHE A 383 18.44 24.59 -0.04
CA PHE A 383 17.95 24.69 -1.41
C PHE A 383 19.06 25.06 -2.38
N PHE A 384 18.85 24.74 -3.65
CA PHE A 384 19.64 25.26 -4.75
C PHE A 384 18.72 25.76 -5.87
N LEU A 385 19.32 26.49 -6.80
CA LEU A 385 18.64 27.00 -7.96
C LEU A 385 19.32 26.47 -9.22
N ALA A 386 18.52 26.17 -10.24
CA ALA A 386 19.00 25.73 -11.54
C ALA A 386 18.21 26.39 -12.66
N LYS A 387 18.87 26.68 -13.77
CA LYS A 387 18.25 27.17 -14.99
C LYS A 387 17.76 25.98 -15.82
N ILE A 388 16.52 26.06 -16.28
CA ILE A 388 15.88 25.08 -17.16
C ILE A 388 16.00 25.63 -18.59
N ILE A 389 16.48 24.82 -19.52
CA ILE A 389 16.48 25.12 -20.95
C ILE A 389 15.59 24.09 -21.64
N TYR A 390 14.47 24.55 -22.18
CA TYR A 390 13.52 23.74 -22.93
C TYR A 390 13.98 23.51 -24.37
N ARG A 391 13.31 22.57 -25.06
CA ARG A 391 13.65 22.17 -26.44
C ARG A 391 13.59 23.34 -27.43
N ASP A 392 12.67 24.27 -27.23
CA ASP A 392 12.49 25.48 -28.04
C ASP A 392 13.40 26.64 -27.62
N GLN A 393 14.42 26.37 -26.80
CA GLN A 393 15.33 27.37 -26.21
C GLN A 393 14.64 28.36 -25.26
N THR A 394 13.37 28.13 -24.90
CA THR A 394 12.76 28.90 -23.81
C THR A 394 13.41 28.50 -22.49
N GLU A 395 13.50 29.47 -21.60
CA GLU A 395 14.17 29.31 -20.32
C GLU A 395 13.15 29.23 -19.18
N GLY A 396 13.52 28.54 -18.12
CA GLY A 396 12.78 28.54 -16.86
C GLY A 396 13.74 28.42 -15.69
N LEU A 397 13.18 28.42 -14.48
CA LEU A 397 13.93 28.30 -13.24
C LEU A 397 13.37 27.15 -12.41
N LEU A 398 14.29 26.36 -11.86
CA LEU A 398 14.02 25.37 -10.83
C LEU A 398 14.58 25.88 -9.50
N VAL A 399 13.70 26.09 -8.54
CA VAL A 399 14.03 26.22 -7.11
C VAL A 399 13.87 24.84 -6.51
N TYR A 400 14.95 24.19 -6.09
CA TYR A 400 14.90 22.87 -5.49
C TYR A 400 15.16 22.97 -4.00
N VAL A 401 14.22 22.46 -3.21
CA VAL A 401 14.23 22.51 -1.75
C VAL A 401 14.33 21.08 -1.23
N LYS A 402 15.28 20.83 -0.34
CA LYS A 402 15.49 19.55 0.32
C LYS A 402 15.42 19.74 1.84
N PRO A 403 14.62 18.95 2.58
CA PRO A 403 14.78 18.84 4.02
C PRO A 403 16.21 18.43 4.33
N SER A 404 16.95 19.34 4.96
CA SER A 404 18.36 19.13 5.31
C SER A 404 18.67 19.84 6.61
N PHE A 405 19.82 19.52 7.20
CA PHE A 405 20.31 20.14 8.42
C PHE A 405 21.58 20.93 8.08
N THR A 406 21.66 22.19 8.47
CA THR A 406 22.75 23.13 8.18
C THR A 406 23.59 23.43 9.41
N GLY A 407 23.13 23.04 10.61
CA GLY A 407 23.75 23.35 11.90
C GLY A 407 23.23 24.65 12.53
N THR A 408 22.31 25.36 11.86
CA THR A 408 21.71 26.63 12.35
C THR A 408 20.27 26.45 12.85
N GLU A 409 19.84 25.20 12.97
CA GLU A 409 18.50 24.84 13.45
C GLU A 409 18.35 25.14 14.94
N SER A 410 17.08 25.25 15.38
CA SER A 410 16.72 25.52 16.76
C SER A 410 17.09 24.36 17.70
N ALA A 411 17.18 24.66 19.00
CA ALA A 411 17.64 23.70 20.00
C ALA A 411 16.76 22.44 20.10
N ASP A 412 15.44 22.56 19.89
CA ASP A 412 14.49 21.45 19.84
C ASP A 412 14.76 20.52 18.64
N LEU A 413 14.97 21.07 17.44
CA LEU A 413 15.32 20.29 16.24
C LEU A 413 16.69 19.62 16.38
N GLN A 414 17.65 20.32 16.98
CA GLN A 414 18.96 19.75 17.29
C GLN A 414 18.86 18.60 18.30
N GLN A 415 18.03 18.74 19.32
CA GLN A 415 17.79 17.67 20.29
C GLN A 415 17.10 16.47 19.64
N TYR A 416 16.04 16.71 18.87
CA TYR A 416 15.33 15.67 18.15
C TYR A 416 16.27 14.91 17.19
N ARG A 417 17.14 15.62 16.47
CA ARG A 417 18.19 15.03 15.61
C ARG A 417 19.15 14.12 16.37
N ARG A 418 19.53 14.47 17.61
CA ARG A 418 20.42 13.63 18.45
C ARG A 418 19.74 12.33 18.86
N GLU A 419 18.44 12.39 19.15
CA GLU A 419 17.63 11.22 19.49
C GLU A 419 17.28 10.38 18.25
N HIS A 420 17.19 11.03 17.08
CA HIS A 420 16.84 10.41 15.80
C HIS A 420 17.87 10.74 14.70
N PRO A 421 19.02 10.01 14.63
CA PRO A 421 20.11 10.26 13.69
C PRO A 421 19.79 10.06 12.20
N GLU A 422 18.57 9.66 11.84
CA GLU A 422 18.08 9.61 10.46
C GLU A 422 17.29 10.86 10.05
N PHE A 423 16.74 11.64 10.98
CA PHE A 423 15.95 12.86 10.70
C PHE A 423 16.77 13.95 9.96
N PRO A 424 16.36 14.52 8.82
CA PRO A 424 15.01 14.53 8.26
C PRO A 424 14.80 13.53 7.10
N HIS A 425 15.54 12.43 7.09
CA HIS A 425 15.48 11.36 6.09
C HIS A 425 15.16 10.02 6.75
N GLN A 426 14.15 9.99 7.62
CA GLN A 426 13.70 8.73 8.20
C GLN A 426 13.09 7.83 7.09
N PRO A 427 13.26 6.50 7.18
CA PRO A 427 12.88 5.58 6.12
C PRO A 427 11.37 5.54 5.90
N THR A 428 10.97 5.45 4.63
CA THR A 428 9.55 5.36 4.22
C THR A 428 8.84 4.06 4.65
N SER A 429 9.59 3.11 5.21
CA SER A 429 9.03 1.93 5.89
C SER A 429 8.33 2.30 7.19
N ASP A 430 8.72 3.41 7.83
CA ASP A 430 8.01 3.98 8.96
C ASP A 430 6.93 4.94 8.46
N GLN A 431 5.68 4.52 8.60
CA GLN A 431 4.49 5.29 8.17
C GLN A 431 3.67 5.81 9.36
N PHE A 432 4.14 5.59 10.60
CA PHE A 432 3.36 5.88 11.81
C PHE A 432 4.05 6.95 12.64
N TYR A 433 4.01 8.18 12.15
CA TYR A 433 4.66 9.28 12.85
C TYR A 433 3.94 9.59 14.16
N ASP A 434 4.73 9.76 15.22
CA ASP A 434 4.25 10.32 16.47
C ASP A 434 4.13 11.85 16.39
N ARG A 435 3.64 12.46 17.47
CA ARG A 435 3.41 13.91 17.52
C ARG A 435 4.71 14.70 17.37
N ASP A 436 5.78 14.24 18.00
CA ASP A 436 7.04 14.96 18.08
C ASP A 436 7.77 14.90 16.74
N GLN A 437 7.66 13.78 16.04
CA GLN A 437 8.13 13.62 14.67
C GLN A 437 7.40 14.56 13.70
N VAL A 438 6.06 14.59 13.74
CA VAL A 438 5.27 15.50 12.89
C VAL A 438 5.62 16.95 13.16
N GLU A 439 5.72 17.35 14.42
CA GLU A 439 6.07 18.72 14.81
C GLU A 439 7.49 19.09 14.37
N SER A 440 8.45 18.17 14.51
CA SER A 440 9.84 18.37 14.07
C SER A 440 9.94 18.58 12.55
N TYR A 441 9.22 17.78 11.74
CA TYR A 441 9.16 18.01 10.29
C TYR A 441 8.45 19.32 9.94
N ARG A 442 7.34 19.65 10.63
CA ARG A 442 6.62 20.91 10.41
C ARG A 442 7.51 22.12 10.73
N HIS A 443 8.22 22.10 11.86
CA HIS A 443 9.09 23.18 12.30
C HIS A 443 10.32 23.30 11.38
N LEU A 444 10.97 22.19 11.01
CA LEU A 444 12.06 22.22 10.03
C LEU A 444 11.59 22.77 8.68
N GLY A 445 10.46 22.30 8.17
CA GLY A 445 9.88 22.79 6.92
C GLY A 445 9.56 24.29 6.95
N TYR A 446 9.02 24.78 8.07
CA TYR A 446 8.78 26.21 8.28
C TYR A 446 10.08 27.02 8.22
N ARG A 447 11.15 26.58 8.92
CA ARG A 447 12.45 27.26 8.90
C ARG A 447 13.05 27.29 7.50
N ILE A 448 12.98 26.18 6.75
CA ILE A 448 13.46 26.11 5.37
C ILE A 448 12.66 27.06 4.47
N GLY A 449 11.33 27.09 4.61
CA GLY A 449 10.47 28.01 3.88
C GLY A 449 10.78 29.48 4.20
N ALA A 450 10.94 29.82 5.48
CA ALA A 450 11.32 31.16 5.92
C ALA A 450 12.71 31.57 5.39
N ALA A 451 13.68 30.64 5.39
CA ALA A 451 14.99 30.86 4.78
C ALA A 451 14.89 31.16 3.29
N LEU A 452 14.12 30.36 2.56
CA LEU A 452 13.90 30.55 1.13
C LEU A 452 13.23 31.90 0.84
N VAL A 453 12.16 32.25 1.57
CA VAL A 453 11.44 33.51 1.37
C VAL A 453 12.31 34.72 1.72
N SER A 454 13.08 34.67 2.82
CA SER A 454 13.99 35.76 3.22
C SER A 454 15.10 36.00 2.21
N ALA A 455 15.47 34.96 1.49
CA ALA A 455 16.50 35.00 0.47
C ALA A 455 16.01 35.50 -0.89
N LEU A 456 14.68 35.48 -1.11
CA LEU A 456 14.05 36.07 -2.27
C LEU A 456 13.89 37.59 -2.08
N PRO A 457 14.11 38.42 -3.11
CA PRO A 457 13.86 39.85 -3.04
C PRO A 457 12.37 40.12 -2.73
N PRO A 458 12.03 41.33 -2.26
CA PRO A 458 10.63 41.70 -2.05
C PRO A 458 9.84 41.59 -3.35
N ALA A 459 8.82 40.72 -3.39
CA ALA A 459 8.01 40.44 -4.59
C ALA A 459 6.94 41.51 -4.89
N ARG A 460 7.09 42.74 -4.36
CA ARG A 460 6.03 43.77 -4.41
C ARG A 460 5.63 44.16 -5.84
N ASP A 461 6.54 44.02 -6.81
CA ASP A 461 6.29 44.40 -8.20
C ASP A 461 6.03 43.20 -9.13
N LEU A 462 6.19 41.96 -8.63
CA LEU A 462 5.97 40.76 -9.45
C LEU A 462 4.49 40.45 -9.65
N TRP A 463 3.65 40.68 -8.64
CA TRP A 463 2.24 40.27 -8.67
C TRP A 463 1.28 41.39 -9.05
N THR A 464 1.80 42.61 -9.19
CA THR A 464 1.04 43.82 -9.50
C THR A 464 1.00 44.12 -11.01
N ASP A 465 1.98 43.64 -11.77
CA ASP A 465 2.08 43.90 -13.20
C ASP A 465 1.51 42.75 -14.04
N LYS A 466 0.57 43.07 -14.96
CA LYS A 466 -0.08 42.08 -15.86
C LYS A 466 0.89 41.43 -16.86
N ALA A 467 2.15 41.84 -16.86
CA ALA A 467 3.19 41.41 -17.78
C ALA A 467 4.40 40.81 -17.05
N ILE A 468 4.18 39.80 -16.20
CA ILE A 468 5.28 38.93 -15.77
C ILE A 468 5.81 38.19 -17.02
N ASN A 469 6.89 38.71 -17.62
CA ASN A 469 7.58 38.05 -18.72
C ASN A 469 8.70 37.13 -18.16
N THR A 470 9.21 36.18 -18.96
CA THR A 470 10.14 35.14 -18.49
C THR A 470 11.44 35.79 -18.10
N GLU A 471 11.80 36.84 -18.82
CA GLU A 471 13.03 37.58 -18.70
C GLU A 471 13.08 38.33 -17.37
N THR A 472 11.98 38.99 -16.96
CA THR A 472 11.83 39.65 -15.65
C THR A 472 11.86 38.64 -14.50
N LEU A 473 11.22 37.47 -14.64
CA LEU A 473 11.33 36.40 -13.64
C LEU A 473 12.75 35.85 -13.57
N CYS A 474 13.34 35.49 -14.70
CA CYS A 474 14.71 34.98 -14.78
C CYS A 474 15.71 35.99 -14.22
N GLN A 475 15.58 37.27 -14.55
CA GLN A 475 16.44 38.34 -14.05
C GLN A 475 16.25 38.55 -12.55
N TRP A 476 15.01 38.65 -12.08
CA TRP A 476 14.70 38.76 -10.65
C TRP A 476 15.32 37.60 -9.86
N PHE A 477 15.14 36.37 -10.32
CA PHE A 477 15.71 35.20 -9.67
C PHE A 477 17.22 35.05 -9.87
N THR A 478 17.81 35.54 -10.95
CA THR A 478 19.26 35.53 -11.18
C THR A 478 19.95 36.54 -10.25
N GLU A 479 19.38 37.74 -10.09
CA GLU A 479 19.80 38.73 -9.07
C GLU A 479 19.60 38.17 -7.65
N SER A 480 18.59 37.33 -7.47
CA SER A 480 18.36 36.59 -6.23
C SER A 480 19.36 35.46 -6.03
N ALA A 481 19.84 34.81 -7.09
CA ALA A 481 20.69 33.63 -7.02
C ALA A 481 22.04 33.94 -6.37
N ASP A 482 22.59 35.11 -6.64
CA ASP A 482 23.81 35.60 -5.99
C ASP A 482 23.60 35.89 -4.50
N ARG A 483 22.38 36.29 -4.09
CA ARG A 483 22.02 36.46 -2.67
C ARG A 483 21.77 35.11 -1.99
N LEU A 484 21.03 34.23 -2.66
CA LEU A 484 20.65 32.88 -2.22
C LEU A 484 21.85 31.95 -2.02
N GLN A 485 22.88 32.03 -2.87
CA GLN A 485 24.10 31.23 -2.72
C GLN A 485 25.00 31.71 -1.56
N ASN A 486 24.88 32.97 -1.14
CA ASN A 486 25.73 33.59 -0.12
C ASN A 486 25.10 33.62 1.29
N LEU A 487 23.87 33.12 1.45
CA LEU A 487 23.16 33.13 2.73
C LEU A 487 23.63 31.97 3.63
N ARG A 488 24.70 32.24 4.38
CA ARG A 488 25.11 31.47 5.58
C ARG A 488 24.58 32.08 6.89
N THR A 489 23.74 33.12 6.84
CA THR A 489 23.36 33.87 8.04
C THR A 489 22.19 33.23 8.79
N PRO A 490 22.31 33.06 10.12
CA PRO A 490 21.23 32.53 10.94
C PRO A 490 20.02 33.47 10.95
N ILE A 491 18.83 32.90 10.76
CA ILE A 491 17.56 33.60 10.86
C ILE A 491 17.29 33.91 12.33
N THR A 492 16.92 35.15 12.63
CA THR A 492 16.57 35.61 13.97
C THR A 492 15.34 34.83 14.49
N PRO A 493 15.34 34.35 15.75
CA PRO A 493 14.19 33.62 16.30
C PRO A 493 12.93 34.51 16.30
N GLU A 494 11.77 33.88 16.09
CA GLU A 494 10.46 34.54 16.16
C GLU A 494 10.27 35.30 17.48
N PRO A 495 9.55 36.43 17.48
CA PRO A 495 8.89 36.90 18.69
C PRO A 495 7.91 35.82 19.13
N SER A 496 8.03 35.36 20.37
CA SER A 496 7.15 34.37 20.96
C SER A 496 5.70 34.73 20.67
N ILE A 497 4.95 33.76 20.12
CA ILE A 497 3.50 33.82 20.05
C ILE A 497 3.04 34.06 21.49
N THR A 498 2.61 35.29 21.76
CA THR A 498 1.95 35.62 23.03
C THR A 498 0.67 34.81 23.02
N ALA A 499 0.62 33.80 23.89
CA ALA A 499 -0.57 33.00 24.10
C ALA A 499 -1.75 33.96 24.32
N ASP A 500 -2.80 33.77 23.54
CA ASP A 500 -4.07 34.47 23.74
C ASP A 500 -4.53 34.20 25.19
N PRO A 501 -4.63 35.21 26.06
CA PRO A 501 -4.96 35.04 27.47
C PRO A 501 -6.39 34.52 27.69
N THR A 502 -7.17 34.33 26.62
CA THR A 502 -8.53 33.82 26.67
C THR A 502 -8.66 32.31 26.45
N VAL A 503 -7.57 31.61 26.12
CA VAL A 503 -7.57 30.14 25.98
C VAL A 503 -7.08 29.52 27.29
N PRO A 504 -7.95 28.82 28.06
CA PRO A 504 -7.51 28.14 29.27
C PRO A 504 -6.46 27.07 28.92
N GLU A 505 -5.36 27.04 29.67
CA GLU A 505 -4.30 26.06 29.51
C GLU A 505 -4.89 24.63 29.54
N PRO A 506 -4.42 23.72 28.66
CA PRO A 506 -4.86 22.34 28.70
C PRO A 506 -4.45 21.71 30.04
N PRO A 507 -5.34 20.94 30.69
CA PRO A 507 -5.02 20.33 31.98
C PRO A 507 -3.77 19.47 31.88
N THR A 508 -2.89 19.62 32.86
CA THR A 508 -1.65 18.87 33.00
C THR A 508 -1.92 17.37 33.00
N ALA A 509 -0.92 16.56 32.63
CA ALA A 509 -1.07 15.10 32.61
C ALA A 509 -1.54 14.53 33.96
N ALA A 510 -1.18 15.19 35.08
CA ALA A 510 -1.65 14.87 36.42
C ALA A 510 -3.14 15.18 36.62
N GLU A 511 -3.63 16.32 36.11
CA GLU A 511 -5.04 16.69 36.16
C GLU A 511 -5.92 15.79 35.27
N LYS A 512 -5.41 15.39 34.09
CA LYS A 512 -6.08 14.40 33.24
C LYS A 512 -6.15 13.03 33.91
N ALA A 513 -5.08 12.60 34.59
CA ALA A 513 -5.09 11.34 35.35
C ALA A 513 -6.07 11.39 36.52
N SER A 514 -6.18 12.52 37.21
CA SER A 514 -7.15 12.74 38.29
C SER A 514 -8.60 12.77 37.77
N GLN A 515 -8.85 13.42 36.64
CA GLN A 515 -10.18 13.42 35.98
C GLN A 515 -10.58 12.02 35.50
N VAL A 516 -9.67 11.25 34.92
CA VAL A 516 -9.92 9.86 34.51
C VAL A 516 -10.19 8.96 35.72
N MET A 517 -9.43 9.12 36.81
CA MET A 517 -9.72 8.38 38.05
C MET A 517 -11.05 8.77 38.68
N THR A 518 -11.41 10.05 38.65
CA THR A 518 -12.69 10.54 39.17
C THR A 518 -13.86 10.01 38.31
N GLN A 519 -13.69 9.95 36.99
CA GLN A 519 -14.69 9.36 36.08
C GLN A 519 -14.79 7.84 36.24
N LEU A 520 -13.68 7.13 36.48
CA LEU A 520 -13.69 5.70 36.76
C LEU A 520 -14.32 5.36 38.11
N VAL A 521 -14.11 6.20 39.13
CA VAL A 521 -14.75 6.07 40.46
C VAL A 521 -16.24 6.39 40.38
N ALA A 522 -16.63 7.42 39.63
CA ALA A 522 -18.05 7.73 39.38
C ALA A 522 -18.74 6.62 38.57
N ALA A 523 -18.05 6.03 37.58
CA ALA A 523 -18.55 4.89 36.82
C ALA A 523 -18.69 3.64 37.70
N SER A 524 -17.77 3.37 38.61
CA SER A 524 -17.87 2.23 39.54
C SER A 524 -18.99 2.39 40.57
N GLN A 525 -19.21 3.62 41.07
CA GLN A 525 -20.32 3.94 41.96
C GLN A 525 -21.69 3.87 41.24
N SER A 526 -21.74 4.22 39.95
CA SER A 526 -22.96 4.06 39.13
C SER A 526 -23.33 2.60 38.85
N LEU A 527 -22.35 1.69 38.88
CA LEU A 527 -22.55 0.24 38.69
C LEU A 527 -23.01 -0.48 39.96
N GLN A 528 -22.84 0.11 41.15
CA GLN A 528 -23.35 -0.43 42.41
C GLN A 528 -24.86 -0.20 42.64
N GLY A 529 -25.53 0.54 41.75
CA GLY A 529 -26.96 0.86 41.85
C GLY A 529 -27.90 0.09 40.92
N ASN A 530 -27.45 -0.95 40.21
CA ASN A 530 -28.27 -1.68 39.23
C ASN A 530 -28.68 -3.07 39.77
N PRO A 531 -29.95 -3.51 39.67
CA PRO A 531 -30.56 -4.54 40.53
C PRO A 531 -30.31 -5.99 40.07
N TRP A 532 -29.11 -6.30 39.60
CA TRP A 532 -28.74 -7.65 39.12
C TRP A 532 -28.00 -8.51 40.17
N HIS A 533 -27.98 -8.07 41.43
CA HIS A 533 -27.48 -8.87 42.57
C HIS A 533 -28.55 -9.02 43.67
N GLN A 534 -29.67 -9.64 43.32
CA GLN A 534 -30.48 -10.40 44.28
C GLN A 534 -30.97 -11.66 43.58
N GLY A 535 -30.40 -12.81 43.94
CA GLY A 535 -30.85 -14.11 43.41
C GLY A 535 -29.75 -15.14 43.26
N THR A 536 -28.98 -15.40 44.31
CA THR A 536 -28.22 -16.65 44.44
C THR A 536 -28.23 -17.09 45.89
N ASP A 537 -29.38 -17.56 46.35
CA ASP A 537 -29.50 -18.55 47.42
C ASP A 537 -30.72 -19.41 47.05
N ASP A 538 -30.62 -20.73 47.25
CA ASP A 538 -31.58 -21.81 46.92
C ASP A 538 -31.66 -22.31 45.47
N ILE A 539 -30.76 -23.23 45.10
CA ILE A 539 -31.12 -24.39 44.25
C ILE A 539 -30.36 -25.64 44.72
N THR A 540 -31.10 -26.59 45.30
CA THR A 540 -30.73 -27.98 45.58
C THR A 540 -30.62 -28.83 44.30
N PRO A 541 -29.82 -29.92 44.28
CA PRO A 541 -29.61 -30.70 43.08
C PRO A 541 -30.78 -31.68 42.82
N PRO A 542 -31.28 -31.83 41.57
CA PRO A 542 -32.28 -32.84 41.30
C PRO A 542 -31.65 -34.18 40.96
N ASP A 543 -32.24 -35.18 41.58
CA ASP A 543 -31.99 -36.60 41.46
C ASP A 543 -32.54 -37.17 40.12
N THR A 544 -32.00 -38.33 39.79
CA THR A 544 -32.26 -39.19 38.63
C THR A 544 -33.74 -39.49 38.36
N GLY A 545 -34.17 -39.45 37.09
CA GLY A 545 -35.54 -39.84 36.73
C GLY A 545 -35.86 -39.83 35.23
N THR A 546 -35.92 -41.02 34.65
CA THR A 546 -36.35 -41.35 33.29
C THR A 546 -37.72 -40.80 32.90
N SER A 547 -37.88 -40.24 31.69
CA SER A 547 -38.94 -40.62 30.72
C SER A 547 -38.91 -39.75 29.45
N ARG A 548 -39.01 -40.41 28.28
CA ARG A 548 -39.23 -39.80 26.95
C ARG A 548 -40.63 -39.17 26.87
N PRO A 549 -40.83 -38.22 25.95
CA PRO A 549 -41.77 -38.49 24.86
C PRO A 549 -41.27 -38.12 23.45
N LYS A 550 -41.93 -38.74 22.47
CA LYS A 550 -41.68 -38.79 21.02
C LYS A 550 -41.91 -37.46 20.26
N PRO A 551 -41.39 -37.35 19.03
CA PRO A 551 -41.41 -36.11 18.24
C PRO A 551 -42.72 -35.92 17.49
N LYS A 552 -43.02 -34.66 17.17
CA LYS A 552 -43.77 -34.23 15.99
C LYS A 552 -42.93 -33.23 15.22
#